data_AF-A0A139R1Z5-F1
#
_entry.id   AF-A0A139R1Z5-F1
#
_cell.length_a   1.000
_cell.length_b   1.000
_cell.length_c   1.000
_cell.angle_alpha   90.00
_cell.angle_beta   90.00
_cell.angle_gamma   90.00
#
_symmetry.space_group_name_H-M   'P 1'
#
loop_
_entity.id
_entity.type
_entity.pdbx_description
1 polymer ?
#
loop_
_entity_poly.entity_id
_entity_poly.type
_entity_poly.pdbx_seq_one_letter_code
_entity_poly.pdbx_strand_id
1 'polypeptide(L)' 'MQTGFVAVCPITHGQQRLAEKGLLVPVSSDKVDGAVNPFQLYTFDFRMRNAQKITRMDTQCFQKVVQLYQYIFGDT' A
#
# COMPACT_ATOMS: atom_id res chain seq x y z
N MET A 1 -17.48 16.45 6.27
CA MET A 1 -16.15 16.75 6.84
C MET A 1 -15.18 15.68 6.38
N GLN A 2 -14.09 16.07 5.73
CA GLN A 2 -12.98 15.17 5.42
C GLN A 2 -12.05 15.19 6.64
N THR A 3 -11.82 14.04 7.27
CA THR A 3 -11.17 13.96 8.59
C THR A 3 -9.68 14.32 8.57
N GLY A 4 -9.08 14.49 7.38
CA GLY A 4 -7.65 14.73 7.20
C GLY A 4 -6.80 13.46 7.32
N PHE A 5 -7.42 12.31 7.58
CA PHE A 5 -6.77 11.02 7.68
C PHE A 5 -6.83 10.25 6.36
N VAL A 6 -5.76 9.51 6.07
CA VAL A 6 -5.64 8.61 4.90
C VAL A 6 -5.16 7.24 5.34
N ALA A 7 -5.75 6.21 4.76
CA ALA A 7 -5.26 4.84 4.86
C ALA A 7 -4.06 4.66 3.92
N VAL A 8 -2.98 4.06 4.40
CA VAL A 8 -1.74 3.86 3.66
C VAL A 8 -1.16 2.47 3.88
N CYS A 9 -0.51 1.94 2.86
CA CYS A 9 0.36 0.78 2.95
C CYS A 9 1.77 1.21 2.57
N PRO A 10 2.80 0.80 3.32
CA PRO A 10 4.18 1.15 3.00
C PRO A 10 4.66 0.41 1.75
N ILE A 11 5.65 1.01 1.10
CA ILE A 11 6.47 0.35 0.08
C ILE A 11 7.75 -0.14 0.76
N THR A 12 8.13 -1.39 0.50
CA THR A 12 9.29 -2.02 1.10
C THR A 12 10.08 -2.83 0.07
N HIS A 13 11.39 -2.95 0.31
CA HIS A 13 12.29 -3.87 -0.39
C HIS A 13 12.54 -5.16 0.40
N GLY A 14 11.89 -5.32 1.56
CA GLY A 14 12.03 -6.49 2.43
C GLY A 14 10.91 -7.53 2.27
N GLN A 15 10.82 -8.45 3.24
CA GLN A 15 9.73 -9.43 3.36
C GLN A 15 9.61 -10.39 2.17
N GLN A 16 10.75 -10.89 1.68
CA GLN A 16 10.85 -11.79 0.54
C GLN A 16 9.90 -13.00 0.60
N ARG A 17 9.70 -13.59 1.79
CA ARG A 17 8.76 -14.72 1.98
C ARG A 17 7.31 -14.36 1.65
N LEU A 18 6.88 -13.11 1.86
CA LEU A 18 5.55 -12.64 1.47
C LEU A 18 5.51 -12.32 -0.03
N ALA A 19 6.59 -11.73 -0.57
CA ALA A 19 6.72 -11.49 -2.01
C ALA A 19 6.58 -12.79 -2.83
N GLU A 20 7.30 -13.84 -2.42
CA GLU A 20 7.25 -15.17 -3.06
C GLU A 20 5.86 -15.81 -3.03
N LYS A 21 5.03 -15.44 -2.04
CA LYS A 21 3.64 -15.91 -1.91
C LYS A 21 2.63 -15.02 -2.66
N GLY A 22 3.08 -13.99 -3.37
CA GLY A 22 2.20 -13.02 -4.03
C GLY A 22 1.43 -12.13 -3.06
N LEU A 23 1.90 -12.02 -1.81
CA LEU A 23 1.26 -11.26 -0.73
C LEU A 23 1.79 -9.82 -0.63
N LEU A 24 2.75 -9.45 -1.48
CA LEU A 24 3.16 -8.06 -1.72
C LEU A 24 2.88 -7.71 -3.18
N VAL A 25 2.52 -6.45 -3.44
CA VAL A 25 2.24 -5.99 -4.80
C VAL A 25 3.43 -5.19 -5.33
N PRO A 26 4.20 -5.72 -6.30
CA PRO A 26 5.35 -5.01 -6.84
C PRO A 26 4.91 -3.73 -7.55
N VAL A 27 5.66 -2.66 -7.37
CA VAL A 27 5.46 -1.37 -8.01
C VAL A 27 6.79 -0.86 -8.56
N SER A 28 6.76 -0.32 -9.77
CA SER A 28 7.94 0.26 -10.40
C SER A 28 7.53 1.41 -11.31
N SER A 29 8.21 2.54 -11.15
CA SER A 29 8.06 3.76 -11.94
C SER A 29 9.34 4.58 -11.86
N ASP A 30 9.44 5.65 -12.65
CA ASP A 30 10.59 6.56 -12.62
C ASP A 30 10.84 7.24 -11.26
N LYS A 31 9.90 7.14 -10.32
CA LYS A 31 9.97 7.79 -9.00
C LYS A 31 10.00 6.82 -7.81
N VAL A 32 9.56 5.58 -8.00
CA VAL A 32 9.27 4.64 -6.92
C VAL A 32 9.49 3.23 -7.40
N ASP A 33 10.27 2.45 -6.66
CA ASP A 33 10.48 1.02 -6.81
C ASP A 33 10.25 0.28 -5.48
N GLY A 34 9.96 -1.02 -5.55
CA GLY A 34 9.76 -1.91 -4.40
C GLY A 34 8.44 -2.67 -4.47
N ALA A 35 7.89 -3.06 -3.32
CA ALA A 35 6.58 -3.69 -3.24
C ALA A 35 5.72 -3.07 -2.14
N VAL A 36 4.45 -2.83 -2.44
CA VAL A 36 3.45 -2.41 -1.46
C VAL A 36 3.19 -3.59 -0.52
N ASN A 37 3.17 -3.32 0.78
CA ASN A 37 2.80 -4.29 1.81
C ASN A 37 1.42 -3.99 2.40
N PRO A 38 0.36 -4.69 1.95
CA PRO A 38 -1.01 -4.45 2.43
C PRO A 38 -1.21 -4.81 3.90
N PHE A 39 -0.42 -5.74 4.44
CA PHE A 39 -0.51 -6.21 5.84
C PHE A 39 -0.02 -5.17 6.85
N GLN A 40 0.60 -4.10 6.38
CA GLN A 40 1.02 -2.96 7.18
C GLN A 40 0.11 -1.75 6.88
N LEU A 41 -1.20 -1.94 6.94
CA LEU A 41 -2.18 -0.89 6.75
C LEU A 41 -2.24 0.02 7.97
N TYR A 42 -1.99 1.32 7.77
CA TYR A 42 -2.06 2.34 8.80
C TYR A 42 -2.94 3.51 8.36
N THR A 43 -3.39 4.30 9.34
CA THR A 43 -4.05 5.58 9.07
C THR A 43 -3.18 6.72 9.58
N PHE A 44 -2.94 7.74 8.74
CA PHE A 44 -2.17 8.94 9.11
C PHE A 44 -2.94 10.21 8.80
N ASP A 45 -2.76 11.26 9.62
CA ASP A 45 -3.12 12.62 9.19
C ASP A 45 -2.10 13.09 8.15
N PHE A 46 -2.52 13.25 6.90
CA PHE A 46 -1.62 13.57 5.80
C PHE A 46 -1.10 15.01 5.85
N ARG A 47 -1.82 15.91 6.53
CA ARG A 47 -1.43 17.33 6.68
C ARG A 47 -0.34 17.44 7.73
N MET A 48 -0.53 16.79 8.88
CA MET A 48 0.50 16.75 9.94
C MET A 48 1.79 16.08 9.47
N ARG A 49 1.68 15.09 8.57
CA ARG A 49 2.83 14.40 7.98
C ARG A 49 3.42 15.10 6.76
N ASN A 50 2.84 16.22 6.32
CA ASN A 50 3.21 16.93 5.09
C ASN A 50 3.32 15.98 3.87
N ALA A 51 2.33 15.11 3.69
CA ALA A 51 2.35 14.14 2.60
C ALA A 51 2.33 14.85 1.24
N GLN A 52 3.22 14.42 0.35
CA GLN A 52 3.37 14.99 -0.99
C GLN A 52 3.04 13.94 -2.06
N LYS A 53 2.33 14.36 -3.10
CA LYS A 53 2.04 13.48 -4.23
C LYS A 53 3.27 13.40 -5.14
N ILE A 54 3.87 12.22 -5.27
CA ILE A 54 5.05 11.98 -6.11
C ILE A 54 4.75 11.23 -7.41
N THR A 55 3.73 10.37 -7.41
CA THR A 55 3.29 9.59 -8.59
C THR A 55 1.86 9.06 -8.36
N ARG A 56 1.34 8.28 -9.30
CA ARG A 56 0.07 7.54 -9.20
C ARG A 56 0.28 6.08 -9.60
N MET A 57 -0.14 5.16 -8.74
CA MET A 57 -0.20 3.73 -9.04
C MET A 57 -1.27 3.44 -10.10
N ASP A 58 -1.01 2.48 -10.99
CA ASP A 58 -2.00 2.02 -11.95
C ASP A 58 -3.16 1.27 -11.26
N THR A 59 -4.29 1.21 -11.96
CA THR A 59 -5.53 0.63 -11.43
C THR A 59 -5.39 -0.86 -11.09
N GLN A 60 -4.63 -1.62 -11.87
CA GLN A 60 -4.51 -3.06 -11.68
C GLN A 60 -3.70 -3.38 -10.42
N CYS A 61 -2.59 -2.69 -10.19
CA CYS A 61 -1.82 -2.79 -8.96
C CYS A 61 -2.65 -2.37 -7.75
N PHE A 62 -3.40 -1.27 -7.85
CA PHE A 62 -4.27 -0.83 -6.76
C PHE A 62 -5.34 -1.88 -6.41
N GLN A 63 -5.98 -2.49 -7.42
CA GLN A 63 -6.96 -3.55 -7.20
C GLN A 63 -6.36 -4.76 -6.47
N LYS A 64 -5.14 -5.19 -6.84
CA LYS A 64 -4.43 -6.27 -6.14
C LYS A 64 -4.17 -5.94 -4.67
N VAL A 65 -3.76 -4.70 -4.37
CA VAL A 65 -3.54 -4.25 -2.99
C VAL A 65 -4.83 -4.36 -2.17
N VAL A 66 -5.96 -3.87 -2.72
CA VAL A 66 -7.25 -3.89 -2.03
C VAL A 66 -7.79 -5.31 -1.83
N GLN A 67 -7.61 -6.21 -2.80
CA GLN A 67 -8.00 -7.62 -2.67
C GLN A 67 -7.30 -8.29 -1.48
N LEU A 68 -6.04 -7.95 -1.23
CA LEU A 68 -5.28 -8.53 -0.11
C LEU A 68 -5.79 -8.09 1.26
N TYR A 69 -6.63 -7.05 1.35
CA TYR A 69 -7.27 -6.67 2.62
C TYR A 69 -8.24 -7.74 3.15
N GLN A 70 -8.73 -8.65 2.30
CA GLN A 70 -9.54 -9.78 2.74
C GLN A 70 -8.77 -10.72 3.68
N TYR A 71 -7.44 -10.79 3.58
CA TYR A 71 -6.63 -11.56 4.53
C TYR A 71 -6.49 -10.88 5.90
N ILE A 72 -6.90 -9.61 6.03
CA ILE A 72 -6.81 -8.82 7.25
C ILE A 72 -8.20 -8.67 7.90
N PHE A 73 -9.23 -8.43 7.09
CA PHE A 73 -10.57 -8.06 7.55
C PHE A 73 -11.67 -9.00 7.06
N GLY A 74 -11.37 -9.97 6.19
CA GLY A 74 -12.36 -10.95 5.76
C GLY A 74 -12.68 -11.91 6.89
N ASP A 75 -13.96 -12.26 7.04
CA ASP A 75 -14.38 -13.35 7.91
C ASP A 75 -13.86 -14.67 7.30
N THR A 76 -13.04 -15.41 8.06
CA THR A 76 -12.56 -16.75 7.69
C THR A 76 -13.65 -17.79 7.76
#